data_AF-A0A5J4QL76-F1
#
_entry.id   AF-A0A5J4QL76-F1
#
_cell.length_a   1.000
_cell.length_b   1.000
_cell.length_c   1.000
_cell.angle_alpha   90.00
_cell.angle_beta   90.00
_cell.angle_gamma   90.00
#
_symmetry.space_group_name_H-M   'P 1'
#
loop_
_entity.id
_entity.type
_entity.pdbx_description
1 polymer ?
#
loop_
_entity_poly.entity_id
_entity_poly.type
_entity_poly.pdbx_seq_one_letter_code
_entity_poly.pdbx_strand_id
1 'polypeptide(L)'
;MVSTRAGGLGISLVAANNVILYDSDWNPQADLQAIDRCHRIGQKKNVTIYRMICEHTIEEKIVERAKMKLHLDHIVIQQGKLV
;
A
#
# COMPACT_ATOMS: atom_id res chain seq x y z
N MET A 1 7.85 4.01 -14.53
CA MET A 1 6.47 3.65 -14.18
C MET A 1 6.41 2.15 -14.03
N VAL A 2 5.93 1.65 -12.89
CA VAL A 2 5.90 0.22 -12.59
C VAL A 2 4.47 -0.11 -12.19
N SER A 3 3.87 -1.14 -12.81
CA SER A 3 2.53 -1.59 -12.44
C SER A 3 2.57 -2.25 -11.06
N THR A 4 1.58 -1.95 -10.21
CA THR A 4 1.43 -2.49 -8.85
C THR A 4 1.53 -4.02 -8.82
N ARG A 5 0.99 -4.70 -9.84
CA ARG A 5 1.06 -6.18 -9.97
C ARG A 5 2.36 -6.69 -10.58
N ALA A 6 2.92 -5.98 -11.57
CA ALA A 6 4.11 -6.44 -12.28
C ALA A 6 5.42 -6.17 -11.51
N GLY A 7 5.48 -5.10 -10.71
CA GLY A 7 6.65 -4.78 -9.89
C GLY A 7 6.43 -4.84 -8.38
N GLY A 8 5.23 -5.23 -7.93
CA GLY A 8 4.97 -5.55 -6.52
C GLY A 8 5.70 -6.81 -6.05
N LEU A 9 6.17 -7.68 -6.95
CA LEU A 9 6.81 -8.97 -6.63
C LEU A 9 8.24 -9.02 -7.22
N GLY A 10 9.25 -9.12 -6.36
CA GLY A 10 10.62 -9.53 -6.76
C GLY A 10 11.67 -8.42 -6.98
N ILE A 11 11.30 -7.13 -7.02
CA ILE A 11 12.27 -6.02 -7.16
C ILE A 11 12.41 -5.18 -5.88
N SER A 12 13.61 -4.65 -5.63
CA SER A 12 13.91 -3.77 -4.48
C SER A 12 14.06 -2.32 -4.96
N LEU A 13 13.24 -1.41 -4.44
CA LEU A 13 13.19 0.00 -4.86
C LEU A 13 13.75 0.94 -3.78
N VAL A 14 14.75 0.47 -3.04
CA VAL A 14 15.39 1.17 -1.90
C VAL A 14 16.03 2.52 -2.29
N ALA A 15 16.28 2.78 -3.58
CA ALA A 15 16.74 4.09 -4.03
C ALA A 15 15.65 5.17 -4.06
N ALA A 16 14.37 4.77 -4.17
CA ALA A 16 13.23 5.66 -4.29
C ALA A 16 12.61 5.98 -2.93
N ASN A 17 12.37 7.26 -2.66
CA ASN A 17 11.76 7.74 -1.42
C ASN A 17 10.34 8.28 -1.61
N ASN A 18 9.91 8.58 -2.84
CA ASN A 18 8.55 9.04 -3.13
C ASN A 18 7.81 7.95 -3.89
N VAL A 19 6.67 7.50 -3.35
CA VAL A 19 5.79 6.50 -3.97
C VAL A 19 4.48 7.19 -4.34
N ILE A 20 4.06 7.05 -5.60
CA ILE A 20 2.81 7.60 -6.09
C ILE A 20 1.94 6.43 -6.54
N LEU A 21 0.82 6.24 -5.86
CA LEU A 21 -0.23 5.29 -6.23
C LEU A 21 -1.27 6.05 -7.06
N TYR A 22 -1.38 5.70 -8.34
CA TYR A 22 -2.28 6.37 -9.28
C TYR A 22 -3.69 5.81 -9.17
N ASP A 23 -3.81 4.49 -9.08
CA ASP A 23 -5.04 3.75 -8.88
C ASP A 23 -5.01 2.99 -7.55
N SER A 24 -6.19 2.75 -6.98
CA SER A 24 -6.35 1.99 -5.75
C SER A 24 -6.93 0.61 -6.07
N ASP A 25 -6.18 -0.45 -5.78
CA ASP A 25 -6.67 -1.83 -5.95
C ASP A 25 -7.77 -2.14 -4.90
N TRP A 26 -8.69 -3.03 -5.24
CA TRP A 26 -9.75 -3.52 -4.33
C TRP A 26 -9.20 -4.35 -3.15
N ASN A 27 -7.96 -4.81 -3.28
CA ASN A 27 -7.22 -5.52 -2.26
C ASN A 27 -6.13 -4.59 -1.68
N PRO A 28 -6.30 -4.06 -0.46
CA PRO A 28 -5.32 -3.15 0.13
C PRO A 28 -3.94 -3.80 0.34
N GLN A 29 -3.88 -5.13 0.43
CA GLN A 29 -2.64 -5.86 0.64
C GLN A 29 -1.67 -5.76 -0.55
N ALA A 30 -2.20 -5.59 -1.77
CA ALA A 30 -1.39 -5.40 -2.96
C ALA A 30 -0.64 -4.05 -2.91
N ASP A 31 -1.35 -2.99 -2.53
CA ASP A 31 -0.76 -1.66 -2.36
C ASP A 31 0.28 -1.65 -1.24
N LEU A 32 0.00 -2.29 -0.10
CA LEU A 32 0.96 -2.42 1.00
C LEU A 32 2.23 -3.14 0.56
N GLN A 33 2.10 -4.24 -0.19
CA GLN A 33 3.24 -4.98 -0.71
C GLN A 33 4.09 -4.12 -1.65
N ALA A 34 3.47 -3.27 -2.46
CA ALA A 34 4.17 -2.34 -3.34
C ALA A 34 4.92 -1.25 -2.55
N ILE A 35 4.30 -0.69 -1.49
CA ILE A 35 4.94 0.29 -0.60
C ILE A 35 6.16 -0.31 0.11
N ASP A 36 6.05 -1.55 0.60
CA ASP A 36 7.13 -2.29 1.26
C ASP A 36 8.35 -2.52 0.35
N ARG A 37 8.23 -2.33 -0.98
CA ARG A 37 9.40 -2.37 -1.89
C ARG A 37 10.32 -1.17 -1.70
N CYS A 38 9.75 0.00 -1.37
CA CYS A 38 10.49 1.23 -1.09
C CYS A 38 10.82 1.37 0.40
N HIS A 39 9.89 0.97 1.26
CA HIS A 39 10.06 0.93 2.72
C HIS A 39 10.76 -0.38 3.14
N ARG A 40 12.03 -0.53 2.74
CA ARG A 40 12.82 -1.74 2.97
C ARG A 40 14.16 -1.45 3.63
N ILE A 41 14.73 -2.47 4.28
CA ILE A 41 16.05 -2.42 4.91
C ILE A 41 17.08 -1.89 3.90
N GLY A 42 17.80 -0.83 4.30
CA GLY A 42 18.76 -0.12 3.45
C GLY A 42 18.29 1.28 3.01
N GLN A 43 17.00 1.60 3.18
CA GLN A 43 16.48 2.94 2.94
C GLN A 43 16.92 3.88 4.06
N LYS A 44 17.52 5.02 3.70
CA LYS A 44 18.01 6.04 4.65
C LYS A 44 17.19 7.33 4.62
N LYS A 45 16.32 7.48 3.63
CA LYS A 45 15.47 8.66 3.43
C LYS A 45 14.04 8.33 3.86
N ASN A 46 13.34 9.33 4.38
CA ASN A 46 11.92 9.17 4.70
C ASN A 46 11.13 8.83 3.44
N VAL A 47 10.38 7.73 3.49
CA VAL A 47 9.52 7.30 2.37
C VAL A 47 8.17 7.99 2.50
N THR A 48 7.80 8.77 1.49
CA THR A 48 6.50 9.44 1.43
C THR A 48 5.61 8.77 0.39
N ILE A 49 4.40 8.38 0.79
CA ILE A 49 3.41 7.76 -0.08
C ILE A 49 2.32 8.77 -0.41
N TYR A 50 2.11 9.00 -1.70
CA TYR A 50 1.02 9.79 -2.24
C TYR A 50 0.03 8.86 -2.91
N ARG A 51 -1.25 8.95 -2.53
CA ARG A 51 -2.34 8.25 -3.21
C ARG A 51 -3.21 9.28 -3.90
N MET A 52 -3.34 9.15 -5.20
CA MET A 52 -4.29 9.95 -5.97
C MET A 52 -5.69 9.34 -5.84
N ILE A 53 -6.69 10.18 -5.62
CA ILE A 53 -8.10 9.79 -5.53
C ILE A 53 -8.90 10.87 -6.24
N CYS A 54 -9.76 10.48 -7.18
CA CYS A 54 -10.68 11.41 -7.83
C CYS A 54 -11.96 11.58 -7.00
N GLU A 55 -12.27 12.82 -6.62
CA GLU A 55 -13.51 13.18 -5.91
C GLU A 55 -14.75 12.88 -6.76
N HIS A 56 -15.86 12.53 -6.10
CA HIS A 56 -17.15 12.20 -6.72
C HIS A 56 -17.11 11.00 -7.69
N THR A 57 -16.13 10.11 -7.55
CA THR A 57 -16.03 8.88 -8.35
C THR A 57 -16.19 7.63 -7.50
N ILE A 58 -16.21 6.46 -8.17
CA ILE A 58 -16.23 5.16 -7.49
C ILE A 58 -14.96 4.92 -6.64
N GLU A 59 -13.86 5.64 -6.90
CA GLU A 59 -12.58 5.47 -6.21
C GLU A 59 -12.68 5.76 -4.70
N GLU A 60 -13.49 6.75 -4.30
CA GLU A 60 -13.73 7.06 -2.89
C GLU A 60 -14.30 5.86 -2.13
N LYS A 61 -15.30 5.19 -2.73
CA LYS A 61 -15.93 3.99 -2.16
C LYS A 61 -14.97 2.82 -2.12
N ILE A 62 -14.08 2.68 -3.12
CA ILE A 62 -13.07 1.62 -3.15
C ILE A 62 -12.09 1.83 -2.00
N VAL A 63 -11.57 3.04 -1.83
CA VAL A 63 -10.62 3.38 -0.75
C VAL A 63 -11.25 3.22 0.62
N GLU A 64 -12.51 3.63 0.80
CA GLU A 64 -13.24 3.46 2.06
C GLU A 64 -13.40 1.97 2.42
N ARG A 65 -13.81 1.14 1.45
CA ARG A 65 -13.92 -0.32 1.65
C ARG A 65 -12.57 -0.97 1.92
N ALA A 66 -11.52 -0.54 1.23
CA ALA A 66 -10.17 -1.04 1.44
C ALA A 66 -9.66 -0.70 2.87
N LYS A 67 -9.93 0.52 3.35
CA LYS A 67 -9.63 0.93 4.74
C LYS A 67 -10.37 0.09 5.77
N MET A 68 -11.66 -0.20 5.56
CA MET A 68 -12.42 -1.07 6.45
C MET A 68 -11.83 -2.48 6.52
N LYS A 69 -11.43 -3.06 5.37
CA LYS A 69 -10.75 -4.37 5.33
C LYS A 69 -9.44 -4.35 6.11
N LEU A 70 -8.60 -3.33 5.92
CA LEU A 70 -7.34 -3.19 6.68
C LEU A 70 -7.57 -3.06 8.18
N HIS A 71 -8.63 -2.33 8.58
CA HIS A 71 -8.96 -2.18 9.99
C HIS A 71 -9.38 -3.51 10.62
N LEU A 72 -10.22 -4.28 9.92
CA LEU A 72 -10.61 -5.62 10.35
C LEU A 72 -9.39 -6.55 10.44
N ASP A 73 -8.52 -6.56 9.42
CA ASP A 73 -7.29 -7.34 9.44
C ASP A 73 -6.40 -6.98 10.63
N HIS A 74 -6.26 -5.68 10.94
CA HIS A 74 -5.46 -5.23 12.07
C HIS A 74 -6.02 -5.71 13.41
N ILE A 75 -7.34 -5.67 13.60
CA ILE A 75 -8.00 -6.18 14.82
C ILE A 75 -7.77 -7.69 14.96
N VAL A 76 -7.98 -8.45 13.89
CA VAL A 76 -7.89 -9.91 13.89
C VAL A 76 -6.44 -10.38 14.09
N ILE A 77 -5.48 -9.76 13.39
CA ILE A 77 -4.05 -10.12 13.48
C ILE A 77 -3.48 -9.74 14.86
N GLN A 78 -3.90 -8.63 15.47
CA GLN A 78 -3.46 -8.27 16.82
C GLN A 78 -3.97 -9.25 17.88
N GLN A 79 -5.19 -9.79 17.74
CA GLN A 79 -5.70 -10.82 18.65
C GLN A 79 -4.94 -12.15 18.53
N GLY A 80 -4.40 -12.47 17.35
CA GLY A 80 -3.58 -13.66 17.13
C GLY A 80 -2.15 -13.60 17.66
N LYS A 81 -1.66 -12.43 18.13
CA LYS A 81 -0.30 -12.24 18.68
C LYS A 81 -0.22 -12.31 20.21
N LEU A 82 -1.28 -12.77 20.87
CA LEU A 82 -1.27 -13.08 22.31
C LEU A 82 -0.74 -14.50 22.57
N VAL A 83 0.56 -14.73 22.33
CA VAL A 83 1.36 -15.78 22.97
C VAL A 83 2.80 -15.28 23.13
#